data_AF-A0A452GIB3-F1
#
_entry.id   AF-A0A452GIB3-F1
#
_cell.length_a   1.000
_cell.length_b   1.000
_cell.length_c   1.000
_cell.angle_alpha   90.00
_cell.angle_beta   90.00
_cell.angle_gamma   90.00
#
_symmetry.space_group_name_H-M   'P 1'
#
loop_
_entity.id
_entity.type
_entity.pdbx_description
1 polymer ?
#
loop_
_entity_poly.entity_id
_entity_poly.type
_entity_poly.pdbx_seq_one_letter_code
_entity_poly.pdbx_strand_id
1 'polypeptide(L)'
;MAESLAEHERILQEIESTDTACVGPTLRSVYDDQPNAHQRFMEKLDACIRNHDREIEKMCNFHHQGFVDAITELLKVRADAGKLKVQVTDTNRRLQDAGKEVIAQTEEIIRCRIQQRNITTVVEKLQLCLPVLEMYSKLKEQMNVKRQQVRCFSD
;
A
#
# COMPACT_ATOMS: atom_id res chain seq x y z
N MET A 1 41.36 16.94 55.95
CA MET A 1 41.35 17.07 54.47
C MET A 1 40.47 16.02 53.81
N ALA A 2 40.58 14.74 54.19
CA ALA A 2 39.69 13.68 53.69
C ALA A 2 38.21 13.86 54.08
N GLU A 3 37.92 14.31 55.30
CA GLU A 3 36.53 14.53 55.77
C GLU A 3 35.80 15.64 54.99
N SER A 4 36.45 16.79 54.76
CA SER A 4 35.90 17.90 53.95
C SER A 4 35.66 17.52 52.47
N LEU A 5 36.42 16.55 51.93
CA LEU A 5 36.19 16.05 50.58
C LEU A 5 34.92 15.20 50.49
N ALA A 6 34.68 14.33 51.47
CA ALA A 6 33.49 13.48 51.55
C ALA A 6 32.21 14.30 51.78
N GLU A 7 32.31 15.39 52.54
CA GLU A 7 31.20 16.31 52.80
C GLU A 7 30.76 17.06 51.53
N HIS A 8 31.69 17.59 50.74
CA HIS A 8 31.32 18.24 49.46
C HIS A 8 30.66 17.27 48.48
N GLU A 9 31.06 15.99 48.49
CA GLU A 9 30.46 14.97 47.63
C GLU A 9 29.04 14.60 48.07
N ARG A 10 28.82 14.52 49.39
CA ARG A 10 27.47 14.36 49.96
C ARG A 10 26.55 15.54 49.60
N ILE A 11 27.06 16.77 49.71
CA ILE A 11 26.30 18.00 49.37
C ILE A 11 25.94 18.02 47.88
N LEU A 12 26.87 17.61 46.99
CA LEU A 12 26.59 17.50 45.56
C LEU A 12 25.50 16.44 45.27
N GLN A 13 25.58 15.27 45.89
CA GLN A 13 24.53 14.24 45.74
C GLN A 13 23.17 14.72 46.24
N GLU A 14 23.14 15.51 47.32
CA GLU A 14 21.91 16.12 47.83
C GLU A 14 21.35 17.13 46.83
N ILE A 15 22.18 17.98 46.22
CA ILE A 15 21.77 18.91 45.18
C ILE A 15 21.27 18.18 43.92
N GLU A 16 21.89 17.07 43.53
CA GLU A 16 21.50 16.27 42.36
C GLU A 16 20.18 15.52 42.57
N SER A 17 19.82 15.18 43.81
CA SER A 17 18.67 14.33 44.14
C SER A 17 17.47 15.07 44.72
N THR A 18 17.62 16.34 45.13
CA THR A 18 16.60 17.09 45.86
C THR A 18 15.84 18.10 44.99
N ASP A 19 14.55 18.27 45.25
CA ASP A 19 13.73 19.34 44.67
C ASP A 19 14.32 20.72 45.02
N THR A 20 14.27 21.68 44.09
CA THR A 20 14.97 22.98 44.17
C THR A 20 14.62 23.78 45.44
N ALA A 21 13.45 23.50 46.04
CA ALA A 21 12.96 24.12 47.26
C ALA A 21 13.82 23.84 48.52
N CYS A 22 14.62 22.77 48.55
CA CYS A 22 15.39 22.36 49.74
C CYS A 22 16.90 22.64 49.64
N VAL A 23 17.36 23.31 48.57
CA VAL A 23 18.79 23.60 48.35
C VAL A 23 19.33 24.67 49.32
N GLY A 24 18.46 25.53 49.84
CA GLY A 24 18.85 26.65 50.72
C GLY A 24 19.56 26.25 52.02
N PRO A 25 19.01 25.31 52.83
CA PRO A 25 19.70 24.77 54.01
C PRO A 25 21.01 24.05 53.68
N THR A 26 21.04 23.27 52.59
CA THR A 26 22.21 22.51 52.12
C THR A 26 23.35 23.43 51.64
N LEU A 27 23.04 24.61 51.12
CA LEU A 27 24.04 25.62 50.77
C LEU A 27 24.54 26.37 52.01
N ARG A 28 23.75 26.51 53.07
CA ARG A 28 24.19 27.23 54.28
C ARG A 28 25.38 26.55 54.95
N SER A 29 25.41 25.21 55.00
CA SER A 29 26.55 24.46 55.54
C SER A 29 27.86 24.69 54.76
N VAL A 30 27.79 24.93 53.45
CA VAL A 30 28.97 25.24 52.61
C VAL A 30 29.67 26.55 53.04
N TYR A 31 28.94 27.48 53.64
CA TYR A 31 29.47 28.80 54.04
C TYR A 31 29.85 28.87 55.53
N ASP A 32 29.35 27.97 56.38
CA ASP A 32 29.46 28.08 57.84
C ASP A 32 30.76 27.49 58.44
N ASP A 33 31.44 26.57 57.74
CA ASP A 33 32.44 25.70 58.40
C ASP A 33 33.92 26.16 58.38
N GLN A 34 34.39 26.94 57.38
CA GLN A 34 35.78 27.44 57.30
C GLN A 34 35.92 28.66 56.35
N PRO A 35 36.90 29.57 56.55
CA PRO A 35 37.27 30.55 55.54
C PRO A 35 37.69 29.85 54.22
N ASN A 36 37.12 30.28 53.10
CA ASN A 36 37.30 29.73 51.75
C ASN A 36 36.69 28.33 51.49
N ALA A 37 35.83 27.79 52.37
CA ALA A 37 35.11 26.52 52.12
C ALA A 37 34.22 26.59 50.88
N HIS A 38 33.43 27.66 50.76
CA HIS A 38 32.57 27.91 49.60
C HIS A 38 33.33 27.94 48.27
N GLN A 39 34.54 28.51 48.23
CA GLN A 39 35.33 28.58 47.00
C GLN A 39 35.77 27.17 46.55
N ARG A 40 36.19 26.31 47.48
CA ARG A 40 36.54 24.91 47.19
C ARG A 40 35.32 24.08 46.78
N PHE A 41 34.16 24.38 47.34
CA PHE A 41 32.91 23.75 46.93
C PHE A 41 32.51 24.17 45.51
N MET A 42 32.58 25.46 45.18
CA MET A 42 32.32 25.98 43.83
C MET A 42 33.26 25.35 42.79
N GLU A 43 34.55 25.18 43.10
CA GLU A 43 35.50 24.48 42.22
C GLU A 43 35.07 23.02 41.94
N LYS A 44 34.55 22.32 42.96
CA LYS A 44 34.00 20.97 42.83
C LYS A 44 32.69 20.93 42.06
N LEU A 45 31.80 21.88 42.29
CA LEU A 45 30.54 22.03 41.56
C LEU A 45 30.80 22.27 40.07
N ASP A 46 31.73 23.16 39.74
CA ASP A 46 32.17 23.41 38.38
C ASP A 46 32.78 22.15 37.73
N ALA A 47 33.51 21.34 38.50
CA ALA A 47 34.04 20.07 38.01
C ALA A 47 32.93 19.04 37.74
N CYS A 48 31.91 18.98 38.61
CA CYS A 48 30.72 18.15 38.45
C CYS A 48 29.92 18.55 37.20
N ILE A 49 29.64 19.84 37.01
CA ILE A 49 28.95 20.37 35.82
C ILE A 49 29.71 19.97 34.54
N ARG A 50 31.02 20.22 34.49
CA ARG A 50 31.84 19.81 33.32
C ARG A 50 31.85 18.30 33.09
N ASN A 51 31.74 17.50 34.15
CA ASN A 51 31.66 16.05 34.03
C ASN A 51 30.32 15.61 33.44
N HIS A 52 29.21 16.20 33.90
CA HIS A 52 27.88 15.97 33.35
C HIS A 52 27.79 16.39 31.88
N ASP A 53 28.30 17.57 31.52
CA ASP A 53 28.34 18.03 30.13
C ASP A 53 29.07 17.02 29.22
N ARG A 54 30.20 16.46 29.69
CA ARG A 54 30.95 15.43 28.95
C ARG A 54 30.17 14.13 28.79
N GLU A 55 29.46 13.68 29.83
CA GLU A 55 28.66 12.46 29.73
C GLU A 55 27.44 12.66 28.83
N ILE A 56 26.80 13.84 28.85
CA ILE A 56 25.75 14.22 27.91
C ILE A 56 26.29 14.18 26.48
N GLU A 57 27.42 14.84 26.22
CA GLU A 57 28.04 14.87 24.89
C GLU A 57 28.39 13.46 24.40
N LYS A 58 28.94 12.62 25.27
CA LYS A 58 29.27 11.23 24.98
C LYS A 58 28.03 10.40 24.64
N MET A 59 26.93 10.56 25.40
CA MET A 59 25.67 9.89 25.10
C MET A 59 25.08 10.35 23.77
N CYS A 60 25.08 11.66 23.50
CA CYS A 60 24.63 12.21 22.23
C CYS A 60 25.46 11.66 21.06
N ASN A 61 26.79 11.69 21.17
CA ASN A 61 27.69 11.19 20.14
C ASN A 61 27.53 9.70 19.90
N PHE A 62 27.33 8.90 20.96
CA PHE A 62 27.12 7.46 20.85
C PHE A 62 25.85 7.12 20.06
N HIS A 63 24.76 7.88 20.24
CA HIS A 63 23.48 7.61 19.57
C HIS A 63 23.28 8.37 18.26
N HIS A 64 24.11 9.38 17.96
CA HIS A 64 23.91 10.24 16.79
C HIS A 64 23.86 9.46 15.48
N GLN A 65 24.83 8.55 15.27
CA GLN A 65 24.88 7.78 14.03
C GLN A 65 23.66 6.87 13.88
N GLY A 66 23.25 6.17 14.95
CA GLY A 66 22.06 5.31 14.93
C GLY A 66 20.77 6.08 14.62
N PHE A 67 20.66 7.32 15.10
CA PHE A 67 19.55 8.21 14.74
C PHE A 67 19.57 8.58 13.25
N VAL A 68 20.73 8.98 12.73
CA VAL A 68 20.90 9.33 11.30
C VAL A 68 20.57 8.13 10.40
N ASP A 69 21.04 6.94 10.78
CA ASP A 69 20.78 5.71 10.03
C ASP A 69 19.28 5.38 10.03
N ALA A 70 18.60 5.47 11.17
CA ALA A 70 17.16 5.24 11.27
C ALA A 70 16.34 6.21 10.39
N ILE A 71 16.69 7.50 10.39
CA ILE A 71 16.05 8.49 9.52
C ILE A 71 16.30 8.15 8.04
N THR A 72 17.53 7.76 7.70
CA THR A 72 17.90 7.40 6.32
C THR A 72 17.11 6.18 5.84
N GLU A 73 16.96 5.15 6.66
CA GLU A 73 16.15 3.97 6.34
C GLU A 73 14.67 4.32 6.19
N LEU A 74 14.11 5.16 7.06
CA LEU A 74 12.73 5.63 6.93
C LEU A 74 12.50 6.41 5.62
N LEU A 75 13.47 7.22 5.19
CA LEU A 75 13.42 7.94 3.91
C LEU A 75 13.42 6.98 2.71
N LYS A 76 14.22 5.89 2.77
CA LYS A 76 14.23 4.83 1.75
C LYS A 76 12.88 4.11 1.69
N VAL A 77 12.35 3.68 2.84
CA VAL A 77 11.03 3.02 2.94
C VAL A 77 9.94 3.91 2.35
N ARG A 78 9.96 5.21 2.65
CA ARG A 78 9.01 6.18 2.08
C ARG A 78 9.11 6.26 0.55
N ALA A 79 10.33 6.29 0.01
CA ALA A 79 10.55 6.33 -1.43
C ALA A 79 10.03 5.05 -2.12
N ASP A 80 10.28 3.88 -1.54
CA ASP A 80 9.84 2.60 -2.09
C ASP A 80 8.33 2.41 -1.97
N ALA A 81 7.70 2.86 -0.87
CA ALA A 81 6.25 2.92 -0.75
C ALA A 81 5.61 3.82 -1.83
N GLY A 82 6.27 4.94 -2.16
CA GLY A 82 5.88 5.81 -3.26
C GLY A 82 5.89 5.10 -4.62
N LYS A 83 6.98 4.38 -4.93
CA LYS A 83 7.09 3.58 -6.17
C LYS A 83 6.03 2.48 -6.22
N LEU A 84 5.84 1.76 -5.13
CA LEU A 84 4.85 0.68 -5.04
C LEU A 84 3.44 1.21 -5.31
N LYS A 85 3.08 2.36 -4.73
CA LYS A 85 1.78 3.01 -4.97
C LYS A 85 1.57 3.31 -6.46
N VAL A 86 2.59 3.84 -7.14
CA VAL A 86 2.53 4.11 -8.60
C VAL A 86 2.34 2.81 -9.38
N GLN A 87 3.09 1.76 -9.05
CA GLN A 87 2.97 0.47 -9.74
C GLN A 87 1.60 -0.19 -9.54
N VAL A 88 1.05 -0.15 -8.33
CA VAL A 88 -0.27 -0.70 -8.00
C VAL A 88 -1.36 0.05 -8.77
N THR A 89 -1.30 1.39 -8.76
CA THR A 89 -2.31 2.21 -9.47
C THR A 89 -2.25 2.02 -10.98
N ASP A 90 -1.06 1.95 -11.56
CA ASP A 90 -0.87 1.68 -12.99
C ASP A 90 -1.33 0.26 -13.38
N THR A 91 -0.98 -0.75 -12.58
CA THR A 91 -1.41 -2.13 -12.81
C THR A 91 -2.94 -2.25 -12.74
N ASN A 92 -3.57 -1.63 -11.74
CA ASN A 92 -5.02 -1.59 -11.63
C ASN A 92 -5.67 -0.91 -12.85
N ARG A 93 -5.11 0.21 -13.33
CA ARG A 93 -5.60 0.89 -14.53
C ARG A 93 -5.54 -0.03 -15.75
N ARG A 94 -4.38 -0.64 -16.00
CA ARG A 94 -4.19 -1.57 -17.12
C ARG A 94 -5.13 -2.77 -17.04
N LEU A 95 -5.33 -3.33 -15.86
CA LEU A 95 -6.26 -4.43 -15.64
C LEU A 95 -7.72 -4.03 -15.95
N GLN A 96 -8.15 -2.86 -15.49
CA GLN A 96 -9.50 -2.37 -15.78
C GLN A 96 -9.70 -2.11 -17.27
N ASP A 97 -8.72 -1.54 -17.95
CA ASP A 97 -8.81 -1.27 -19.39
C ASP A 97 -8.85 -2.57 -20.21
N ALA A 98 -7.98 -3.54 -19.89
CA ALA A 98 -8.05 -4.87 -20.50
C ALA A 98 -9.39 -5.58 -20.19
N GLY A 99 -9.90 -5.43 -18.96
CA GLY A 99 -11.19 -5.98 -18.56
C GLY A 99 -12.36 -5.45 -19.37
N LYS A 100 -12.36 -4.14 -19.69
CA LYS A 100 -13.39 -3.53 -20.56
C LYS A 100 -13.36 -4.13 -21.97
N GLU A 101 -12.18 -4.33 -22.53
CA GLU A 101 -12.04 -4.94 -23.87
C GLU A 101 -12.60 -6.37 -23.89
N VAL A 102 -12.25 -7.18 -22.88
CA VAL A 102 -12.76 -8.56 -22.74
C VAL A 102 -14.28 -8.57 -22.61
N ILE A 103 -14.86 -7.66 -21.82
CA ILE A 103 -16.33 -7.53 -21.70
C ILE A 103 -16.95 -7.21 -23.06
N ALA A 104 -16.42 -6.22 -23.79
CA ALA A 104 -16.94 -5.84 -25.10
C ALA A 104 -16.89 -7.00 -26.11
N GLN A 105 -15.76 -7.73 -26.16
CA GLN A 105 -15.65 -8.91 -27.02
C GLN A 105 -16.61 -10.03 -26.61
N THR A 106 -16.84 -10.21 -25.30
CA THR A 106 -17.79 -11.19 -24.78
C THR A 106 -19.23 -10.85 -25.21
N GLU A 107 -19.62 -9.58 -25.15
CA GLU A 107 -20.93 -9.11 -25.61
C GLU A 107 -21.14 -9.31 -27.12
N GLU A 108 -20.10 -9.10 -27.93
CA GLU A 108 -20.14 -9.42 -29.37
C GLU A 108 -20.31 -10.93 -29.61
N ILE A 109 -19.56 -11.77 -28.90
CA ILE A 109 -19.68 -13.23 -29.02
C ILE A 109 -21.09 -13.69 -28.64
N ILE A 110 -21.68 -13.14 -27.58
CA ILE A 110 -23.05 -13.45 -27.17
C ILE A 110 -24.04 -13.11 -28.30
N ARG A 111 -23.92 -11.92 -28.89
CA ARG A 111 -24.76 -11.51 -30.03
C ARG A 111 -24.59 -12.43 -31.23
N CYS A 112 -23.35 -12.77 -31.60
CA CYS A 112 -23.07 -13.72 -32.68
C CYS A 112 -23.70 -15.10 -32.41
N ARG A 113 -23.66 -15.60 -31.18
CA ARG A 113 -24.27 -16.91 -30.83
C ARG A 113 -25.79 -16.89 -30.97
N ILE A 114 -26.45 -15.79 -30.64
CA ILE A 114 -27.89 -15.64 -30.85
C ILE A 114 -28.21 -15.69 -32.34
N GLN A 115 -27.47 -14.93 -33.16
CA GLN A 115 -27.63 -14.96 -34.62
C GLN A 115 -27.38 -16.34 -35.19
N GLN A 116 -26.31 -17.02 -34.76
CA GLN A 116 -25.99 -18.37 -35.18
C GLN A 116 -27.14 -19.34 -34.87
N ARG A 117 -27.72 -19.27 -33.66
CA ARG A 117 -28.87 -20.10 -33.29
C ARG A 117 -30.07 -19.85 -34.21
N ASN A 118 -30.37 -18.58 -34.50
CA ASN A 118 -31.46 -18.23 -35.42
C ASN A 118 -31.21 -18.79 -36.82
N ILE A 119 -29.99 -18.68 -37.34
CA ILE A 119 -29.60 -19.23 -38.63
C ILE A 119 -29.77 -20.75 -38.64
N THR A 120 -29.28 -21.46 -37.62
CA THR A 120 -29.46 -22.92 -37.51
C THR A 120 -30.93 -23.30 -37.53
N THR A 121 -31.79 -22.61 -36.77
CA THR A 121 -33.23 -22.86 -36.78
C THR A 121 -33.85 -22.62 -38.17
N VAL A 122 -33.46 -21.56 -38.88
CA VAL A 122 -33.96 -21.30 -40.24
C VAL A 122 -33.51 -22.41 -41.20
N VAL A 123 -32.26 -22.85 -41.13
CA VAL A 123 -31.74 -23.96 -41.94
C VAL A 123 -32.55 -25.23 -41.70
N GLU A 124 -32.80 -25.58 -40.44
CA GLU A 124 -33.64 -26.73 -40.08
C GLU A 124 -35.05 -26.61 -40.66
N LYS A 125 -35.67 -25.42 -40.61
CA LYS A 125 -37.00 -25.22 -41.22
C LYS A 125 -36.99 -25.31 -42.74
N LEU A 126 -35.98 -24.75 -43.40
CA LEU A 126 -35.85 -24.85 -44.85
C LEU A 126 -35.63 -26.29 -45.30
N GLN A 127 -34.86 -27.08 -44.55
CA GLN A 127 -34.68 -28.52 -44.80
C GLN A 127 -36.01 -29.28 -44.75
N LEU A 128 -36.94 -28.92 -43.87
CA LEU A 128 -38.28 -29.51 -43.84
C LEU A 128 -39.15 -29.12 -45.05
N CYS A 129 -38.90 -27.95 -45.64
CA CYS A 129 -39.62 -27.49 -46.82
C CYS A 129 -39.15 -28.15 -48.12
N LEU A 130 -37.89 -28.58 -48.21
CA LEU A 130 -37.31 -29.18 -49.43
C LEU A 130 -38.16 -30.34 -49.99
N PRO A 131 -38.51 -31.38 -49.20
CA PRO A 131 -39.29 -32.51 -49.71
C PRO A 131 -40.68 -32.10 -50.21
N VAL A 132 -41.29 -31.10 -49.57
CA VAL A 132 -42.60 -30.57 -49.98
C VAL A 132 -42.49 -29.88 -51.34
N LEU A 133 -41.45 -29.08 -51.55
CA LEU A 133 -41.18 -28.42 -52.82
C LEU A 133 -40.86 -29.42 -53.93
N GLU A 134 -40.07 -30.44 -53.63
CA GLU A 134 -39.78 -31.53 -54.57
C GLU A 134 -41.05 -32.29 -54.97
N MET A 135 -41.89 -32.65 -54.01
CA MET A 135 -43.17 -33.33 -54.24
C MET A 135 -44.11 -32.46 -55.09
N TYR A 136 -44.19 -31.16 -54.77
CA TYR A 136 -44.98 -30.20 -55.53
C TYR A 136 -44.50 -30.09 -56.98
N SER A 137 -43.18 -30.03 -57.21
CA SER A 137 -42.60 -30.00 -58.56
C SER A 137 -42.98 -31.25 -59.36
N LYS A 138 -42.84 -32.44 -58.76
CA LYS A 138 -43.23 -33.71 -59.39
C LYS A 138 -44.72 -33.75 -59.75
N LEU A 139 -45.58 -33.31 -58.84
CA LEU A 139 -47.03 -33.25 -59.08
C LEU A 139 -47.37 -32.30 -60.24
N LYS A 140 -46.74 -31.13 -60.29
CA LYS A 140 -46.93 -30.16 -61.37
C LYS A 140 -46.51 -30.71 -62.73
N GLU A 141 -45.39 -31.43 -62.82
CA GLU A 141 -44.98 -32.12 -64.04
C GLU A 141 -46.00 -33.19 -64.48
N GLN A 142 -46.45 -34.04 -63.55
CA GLN A 142 -47.45 -35.07 -63.84
C GLN A 142 -48.77 -34.46 -64.36
N MET A 143 -49.21 -33.35 -63.77
CA MET A 143 -50.41 -32.63 -64.23
C MET A 143 -50.24 -32.06 -65.64
N ASN A 144 -49.06 -31.52 -65.97
CA ASN A 144 -48.78 -31.00 -67.31
C ASN A 144 -48.76 -32.10 -68.37
N VAL A 145 -48.15 -33.26 -68.08
CA VAL A 145 -48.15 -34.43 -68.97
C VAL A 145 -49.56 -34.93 -69.22
N LYS A 146 -50.37 -35.09 -68.16
CA LYS A 146 -51.79 -35.46 -68.27
C LYS A 146 -52.57 -34.47 -69.14
N ARG A 147 -52.35 -33.16 -68.96
CA ARG A 147 -53.02 -32.11 -69.73
C ARG A 147 -52.62 -32.15 -71.22
N GLN A 148 -51.37 -32.46 -71.54
CA GLN A 148 -50.92 -32.65 -72.92
C GLN A 148 -51.51 -33.91 -73.56
N GLN A 149 -51.51 -35.04 -72.84
CA GLN A 149 -52.15 -36.28 -73.30
C GLN A 149 -53.62 -36.06 -73.65
N VAL A 150 -54.40 -35.45 -72.75
CA VAL A 150 -55.82 -35.16 -72.99
C VAL A 150 -56.02 -34.30 -74.24
N ARG A 151 -55.13 -33.33 -74.50
CA ARG A 151 -55.16 -32.54 -75.75
C ARG A 151 -54.91 -33.39 -76.99
N CYS A 152 -53.88 -34.24 -76.99
CA CYS A 152 -53.59 -35.13 -78.12
C CYS A 152 -54.68 -36.19 -78.39
N PHE A 153 -55.55 -36.50 -77.42
CA PHE A 153 -56.73 -37.37 -77.62
C PHE A 153 -57.98 -36.60 -78.06
N SER A 154 -57.94 -35.25 -78.06
CA SER A 154 -59.07 -34.38 -78.41
C SER A 154 -58.92 -33.74 -79.81
N ASP A 155 -57.73 -33.86 -80.42
CA ASP A 155 -57.42 -33.49 -81.81
C ASP A 155 -57.42 -34.76 -82.69
#